data_AF-A0A6L6XJQ8-F1
#
_entry.id   AF-A0A6L6XJQ8-F1
#
_cell.length_a   1.000
_cell.length_b   1.000
_cell.length_c   1.000
_cell.angle_alpha   90.00
_cell.angle_beta   90.00
_cell.angle_gamma   90.00
#
_symmetry.space_group_name_H-M   'P 1'
#
loop_
_entity.id
_entity.type
_entity.pdbx_description
1 polymer ?
#
loop_
_entity_poly.entity_id
_entity_poly.type
_entity_poly.pdbx_seq_one_letter_code
_entity_poly.pdbx_strand_id
1 'polypeptide(L)' 'MAQVKFRDYAEVNAKILEGYTVTGVVTAINAEETGVMIYLERTVDNVVLGITMTYNPDADPEVDETELMISEEYVKRIG' A
#
# COMPACT_ATOMS: atom_id res chain seq x y z
N MET A 1 -5.77 -22.31 -0.32
CA MET A 1 -5.51 -20.88 -0.07
C MET A 1 -4.19 -20.54 -0.75
N ALA A 2 -4.19 -19.57 -1.66
CA ALA A 2 -2.94 -19.12 -2.28
C ALA A 2 -2.13 -18.36 -1.22
N GLN A 3 -0.89 -18.78 -0.99
CA GLN A 3 0.05 -18.07 -0.11
C GLN A 3 0.29 -16.68 -0.71
N VAL A 4 -0.13 -15.62 -0.02
CA VAL A 4 0.21 -14.24 -0.38
C VAL A 4 1.71 -14.12 -0.15
N LYS A 5 2.48 -14.23 -1.24
CA LYS A 5 3.91 -13.93 -1.21
C LYS A 5 4.02 -12.41 -1.28
N PHE A 6 4.26 -11.77 -0.15
CA PHE A 6 4.75 -10.39 -0.11
C PHE A 6 6.01 -10.35 -0.97
N ARG A 7 5.95 -9.60 -2.09
CA ARG A 7 7.11 -9.36 -2.93
C ARG A 7 7.82 -8.16 -2.34
N ASP A 8 9.14 -8.22 -2.21
CA ASP A 8 9.95 -7.02 -1.92
C ASP A 8 9.58 -5.93 -2.92
N TYR A 9 8.91 -4.87 -2.44
CA TYR A 9 8.42 -3.75 -3.24
C TYR A 9 9.53 -2.73 -3.56
N ALA A 10 10.79 -3.17 -3.62
CA ALA A 10 11.93 -2.36 -4.10
C ALA A 10 11.71 -1.81 -5.53
N GLU A 11 10.67 -2.26 -6.24
CA GLU A 11 10.22 -1.73 -7.52
C GLU A 11 8.77 -1.17 -7.47
N VAL A 12 8.37 -0.38 -6.46
CA VAL A 12 7.23 0.53 -6.67
C VAL A 12 7.60 1.54 -7.76
N ASN A 13 7.37 1.16 -9.02
CA ASN A 13 7.57 2.04 -10.15
C ASN A 13 6.27 2.78 -10.46
N ALA A 14 6.40 3.97 -11.05
CA ALA A 14 5.26 4.82 -11.39
C ALA A 14 4.21 4.11 -12.28
N LYS A 15 4.62 3.07 -13.02
CA LYS A 15 3.74 2.30 -13.91
C LYS A 15 2.76 1.41 -13.14
N ILE A 16 3.16 0.88 -11.98
CA ILE A 16 2.26 0.07 -11.12
C ILE A 16 1.15 0.95 -10.53
N LEU A 17 1.47 2.21 -10.22
CA LEU A 17 0.53 3.18 -9.64
C LEU A 17 -0.29 3.93 -10.71
N GLU A 18 -0.07 3.66 -11.99
CA GLU A 18 -0.77 4.34 -13.08
C GLU A 18 -2.28 4.09 -13.04
N GLY A 19 -3.05 5.17 -13.02
CA GLY A 19 -4.51 5.14 -12.98
C GLY A 19 -5.12 4.92 -11.58
N TYR A 20 -4.30 4.81 -10.53
CA TYR A 20 -4.78 4.88 -9.16
C TYR A 20 -5.03 6.33 -8.73
N THR A 21 -6.05 6.52 -7.89
CA THR A 21 -6.39 7.79 -7.24
C THR A 21 -6.13 7.66 -5.74
N VAL A 22 -5.56 8.70 -5.14
CA VAL A 22 -5.42 8.78 -3.67
C VAL A 22 -6.80 8.99 -3.06
N THR A 23 -7.26 8.04 -2.25
CA THR A 23 -8.55 8.11 -1.55
C THR A 23 -8.40 8.53 -0.09
N GLY A 24 -7.18 8.45 0.46
CA GLY A 24 -6.87 8.96 1.79
C GLY A 24 -5.38 8.97 2.08
N VAL A 25 -5.00 9.84 3.02
CA VAL A 25 -3.65 9.92 3.57
C VAL A 25 -3.77 10.03 5.09
N VAL A 26 -3.04 9.18 5.81
CA VAL A 26 -2.93 9.21 7.27
C VAL A 26 -1.46 9.41 7.63
N THR A 27 -1.20 10.31 8.56
CA THR A 27 0.15 10.63 9.05
C THR A 27 0.27 10.23 10.51
N ALA A 28 1.50 10.19 11.03
CA ALA A 28 1.78 9.83 12.41
C ALA A 28 1.29 8.43 12.79
N ILE A 29 1.51 7.46 11.90
CA ILE A 29 1.04 6.08 12.10
C ILE A 29 1.98 5.19 12.93
N ASN A 30 3.19 5.67 13.23
CA ASN A 30 4.20 4.97 14.02
C ASN A 30 4.45 5.71 15.35
N ALA A 31 5.20 5.08 16.27
CA ALA A 31 5.46 5.62 17.60
C ALA A 31 6.14 7.00 17.59
N GLU A 32 6.97 7.26 16.57
CA GLU A 32 7.70 8.51 16.39
C GLU A 32 6.90 9.58 15.62
N GLU A 33 5.64 9.31 15.29
CA GLU A 33 4.75 10.21 14.54
C GLU A 33 5.26 10.65 13.15
N THR A 34 6.19 9.90 12.56
CA THR A 34 6.83 10.19 11.28
C THR A 34 6.26 9.39 10.10
N GLY A 35 5.55 8.30 10.38
CA GLY A 35 5.02 7.40 9.35
C GLY A 35 3.85 7.99 8.57
N VAL A 36 3.67 7.54 7.33
CA VAL A 36 2.57 7.92 6.43
C VAL A 36 1.94 6.69 5.80
N MET A 37 0.62 6.61 5.81
CA MET A 37 -0.17 5.61 5.09
C MET A 37 -0.98 6.28 3.98
N ILE A 38 -0.95 5.72 2.77
CA ILE A 38 -1.64 6.25 1.59
C ILE A 38 -2.56 5.17 1.06
N TYR A 39 -3.85 5.48 0.94
CA TYR A 39 -4.84 4.63 0.31
C TYR A 39 -4.99 5.01 -1.15
N LEU A 40 -4.84 4.02 -2.03
CA LEU A 40 -4.93 4.16 -3.46
C LEU A 40 -6.04 3.26 -3.98
N GLU A 41 -6.93 3.81 -4.80
CA GLU A 41 -7.97 3.02 -5.48
C GLU A 41 -7.97 3.27 -6.98
N ARG A 42 -8.24 2.20 -7.74
CA ARG A 42 -8.51 2.25 -9.18
C ARG A 42 -9.77 1.46 -9.48
N THR A 43 -10.71 2.08 -10.18
CA THR A 43 -11.89 1.36 -10.70
C THR A 43 -11.60 0.82 -12.10
N VAL A 44 -11.91 -0.45 -12.32
CA VAL A 44 -11.87 -1.13 -13.63
C VAL A 44 -13.17 -1.90 -13.78
N ASP A 45 -13.96 -1.53 -14.79
CA ASP A 45 -15.32 -2.05 -15.02
C ASP A 45 -16.20 -1.97 -13.76
N ASN A 46 -16.54 -3.12 -13.19
CA ASN A 46 -17.38 -3.26 -11.99
C ASN A 46 -16.57 -3.66 -10.75
N VAL A 47 -15.28 -3.30 -10.71
CA VAL A 47 -14.36 -3.66 -9.63
C VAL A 47 -13.53 -2.45 -9.21
N VAL A 48 -13.37 -2.25 -7.91
CA VAL A 48 -12.35 -1.39 -7.31
C VAL A 48 -11.17 -2.26 -6.89
N LEU A 49 -9.98 -1.90 -7.37
CA LEU A 49 -8.70 -2.41 -6.89
C LEU A 49 -8.15 -1.40 -5.89
N GLY A 50 -7.80 -1.85 -4.69
CA GLY A 50 -7.28 -1.02 -3.62
C GLY A 50 -5.88 -1.45 -3.19
N ILE A 51 -5.03 -0.47 -2.92
CA ILE A 51 -3.68 -0.65 -2.40
C ILE A 51 -3.51 0.30 -1.21
N THR A 52 -3.02 -0.22 -0.09
CA THR A 52 -2.57 0.58 1.04
C THR A 52 -1.05 0.57 1.05
N MET A 53 -0.45 1.74 0.90
CA MET A 53 0.99 1.92 0.97
C MET A 53 1.36 2.54 2.32
N THR A 54 2.46 2.09 2.90
CA THR A 54 3.03 2.63 4.13
C THR A 54 4.44 3.10 3.86
N TYR A 55 4.72 4.34 4.24
CA TYR A 55 6.05 4.88 4.38
C TYR A 55 6.38 4.99 5.87
N ASN A 56 7.34 4.22 6.35
CA ASN A 56 7.85 4.24 7.73
C ASN A 56 9.36 4.53 7.70
N PRO A 57 9.82 5.74 8.04
CA PRO A 57 11.26 6.04 8.03
C PRO A 57 12.03 5.33 9.15
N ASP A 58 11.33 4.76 10.14
CA ASP A 58 11.89 3.94 11.21
C ASP A 58 11.37 2.50 11.05
N ALA A 59 11.59 1.94 9.86
CA ALA A 59 11.20 0.56 9.54
C ALA A 59 12.04 -0.42 10.36
N ASP A 60 11.38 -1.41 10.97
CA ASP A 60 12.05 -2.47 11.73
C ASP A 60 12.44 -3.65 10.81
N PRO A 61 13.73 -3.81 10.48
CA PRO A 61 14.18 -4.89 9.60
C PRO A 61 14.08 -6.28 10.26
N GLU A 62 13.91 -6.37 11.59
CA GLU A 62 13.74 -7.65 12.29
C GLU A 62 12.35 -8.26 12.06
N VAL A 63 11.38 -7.46 11.61
CA VAL A 63 10.02 -7.90 11.24
C VAL A 63 9.72 -7.73 9.74
N ASP A 64 10.76 -7.68 8.92
CA ASP A 64 10.68 -7.51 7.45
C ASP A 64 9.96 -6.22 7.01
N GLU A 65 10.00 -5.15 7.82
CA GLU A 65 9.55 -3.83 7.37
C GLU A 65 10.59 -3.17 6.47
N THR A 66 10.10 -2.46 5.46
CA THR A 66 10.91 -1.58 4.60
C THR A 66 10.42 -0.15 4.71
N GLU A 67 11.29 0.82 4.40
CA GLU A 67 10.92 2.25 4.50
C GLU A 67 9.67 2.59 3.70
N LEU A 68 9.47 1.92 2.56
CA LEU A 68 8.27 1.99 1.75
C LEU A 68 7.78 0.58 1.44
N MET A 69 6.54 0.26 1.80
CA MET A 69 5.94 -1.06 1.57
C MET A 69 4.46 -0.96 1.22
N ILE A 70 3.93 -1.99 0.56
CA ILE A 70 2.48 -2.19 0.45
C ILE A 70 2.04 -3.01 1.65
N SER A 71 1.16 -2.45 2.48
CA SER A 71 0.66 -3.12 3.68
C SER A 71 -0.60 -3.94 3.39
N GLU A 72 -1.39 -3.57 2.38
CA GLU A 72 -2.61 -4.30 2.01
C GLU A 72 -2.93 -4.12 0.51
N GLU A 73 -3.47 -5.17 -0.10
CA GLU A 73 -4.08 -5.14 -1.43
C GLU A 73 -5.49 -5.75 -1.34
N TYR A 74 -6.49 -5.11 -1.94
CA TYR A 74 -7.86 -5.62 -1.91
C TYR A 74 -8.61 -5.41 -3.22
N VAL A 75 -9.68 -6.19 -3.36
CA VAL A 75 -10.58 -6.15 -4.52
C VAL A 75 -12.02 -6.06 -4.03
N LYS A 76 -12.74 -5.03 -4.45
CA LYS A 76 -14.15 -4.79 -4.12
C LYS A 76 -14.99 -4.81 -5.40
N ARG A 77 -15.97 -5.72 -5.47
CA ARG A 77 -16.94 -5.74 -6.58
C ARG A 77 -18.02 -4.69 -6.35
N ILE A 78 -18.36 -3.96 -7.41
CA ILE A 78 -19.43 -2.98 -7.46
C ILE A 78 -20.55 -3.61 -8.27
N GLY A 79 -21.72 -3.79 -7.66
CA GLY A 79 -22.90 -4.41 -8.27
C GLY A 79 -24.16 -3.84 -7.66
#